data_AF-A0AAN6DCU6-F1
#
_entry.id   AF-A0AAN6DCU6-F1
#
_cell.length_a   1.000
_cell.length_b   1.000
_cell.length_c   1.000
_cell.angle_alpha   90.00
_cell.angle_beta   90.00
_cell.angle_gamma   90.00
#
_symmetry.space_group_name_H-M   'P 1'
#
loop_
_entity.id
_entity.type
_entity.pdbx_description
1 polymer ?
#
loop_
_entity_poly.entity_id
_entity_poly.type
_entity_poly.pdbx_seq_one_letter_code
_entity_poly.pdbx_strand_id
1 'polypeptide(L)'
;MGKEKGKSLSAFAVCALSNEKLNRPVVSDYRGQLFNKDAFLEFLLNKEYLKNDKLSHLTSLKDVVELKIKLDQNTLKCELTSAEYDITSATVPKFVYLVPCGCVMSKKALLSLLSSTKVGEYTKARCPICNTEYCSRDVIEIDPDEEELFALERRMKTLETEGLHHSLKARKKRKSVSGEKSAKRSKNKSSKP
;
A
#
# COMPACT_ATOMS: atom_id res chain seq x y z
N MET A 1 -1.14 -38.78 1.45
CA MET A 1 -1.07 -38.58 0.00
C MET A 1 -0.71 -37.13 -0.27
N GLY A 2 0.20 -36.90 -1.22
CA GLY A 2 1.09 -35.74 -1.27
C GLY A 2 0.41 -34.38 -1.36
N LYS A 3 0.94 -33.41 -0.60
CA LYS A 3 0.71 -31.98 -0.84
C LYS A 3 1.36 -31.65 -2.19
N GLU A 4 0.55 -31.53 -3.24
CA GLU A 4 1.00 -30.87 -4.48
C GLU A 4 1.39 -29.44 -4.09
N LYS A 5 2.69 -29.15 -4.10
CA LYS A 5 3.20 -27.78 -4.04
C LYS A 5 2.82 -27.13 -5.37
N GLY A 6 1.60 -26.58 -5.42
CA GLY A 6 1.12 -25.80 -6.54
C GLY A 6 2.15 -24.74 -6.89
N LYS A 7 2.50 -24.67 -8.18
CA LYS A 7 3.43 -23.69 -8.74
C LYS A 7 2.98 -22.29 -8.26
N SER A 8 3.75 -21.66 -7.38
CA SER A 8 3.40 -20.34 -6.84
C SER A 8 3.41 -19.36 -8.00
N LEU A 9 2.23 -18.89 -8.41
CA LEU A 9 2.12 -17.85 -9.43
C LEU A 9 2.72 -16.56 -8.88
N SER A 10 3.33 -15.76 -9.75
CA SER A 10 3.81 -14.43 -9.38
C SER A 10 2.67 -13.58 -8.80
N ALA A 11 2.95 -12.75 -7.78
CA ALA A 11 1.98 -11.81 -7.23
C ALA A 11 1.40 -10.83 -8.28
N PHE A 12 2.08 -10.66 -9.42
CA PHE A 12 1.59 -9.86 -10.55
C PHE A 12 0.58 -10.58 -11.45
N ALA A 13 0.31 -11.86 -11.24
CA ALA A 13 -0.60 -12.64 -12.08
C ALA A 13 -2.06 -12.56 -11.63
N VAL A 14 -2.30 -12.55 -10.31
CA VAL A 14 -3.63 -12.75 -9.74
C VAL A 14 -3.91 -11.72 -8.64
N CYS A 15 -5.13 -11.20 -8.64
CA CYS A 15 -5.66 -10.33 -7.59
C CYS A 15 -5.84 -11.12 -6.28
N ALA A 16 -5.19 -10.68 -5.20
CA ALA A 16 -5.24 -11.37 -3.90
C ALA A 16 -6.62 -11.33 -3.22
N LEU A 17 -7.55 -10.52 -3.75
CA LEU A 17 -8.91 -10.37 -3.22
C LEU A 17 -9.93 -11.21 -4.01
N SER A 18 -9.95 -11.10 -5.34
CA SER A 18 -10.93 -11.79 -6.20
C SER A 18 -10.44 -13.12 -6.78
N ASN A 19 -9.14 -13.42 -6.68
CA ASN A 19 -8.48 -14.54 -7.39
C ASN A 19 -8.60 -14.49 -8.93
N GLU A 20 -8.97 -13.34 -9.49
CA GLU A 20 -9.01 -13.12 -10.93
C GLU A 20 -7.67 -12.59 -11.45
N LYS A 21 -7.49 -12.60 -12.78
CA LYS A 21 -6.30 -12.03 -13.41
C LYS A 21 -6.12 -10.56 -13.00
N LEU A 22 -4.90 -10.20 -12.64
CA LEU A 22 -4.57 -8.84 -12.26
C LEU A 22 -4.67 -7.91 -13.50
N ASN A 23 -5.51 -6.87 -13.40
CA ASN A 23 -5.78 -5.92 -14.47
C ASN A 23 -5.68 -4.50 -13.92
N ARG A 24 -5.16 -3.59 -14.75
CA ARG A 24 -5.02 -2.17 -14.37
C ARG A 24 -6.39 -1.49 -14.36
N PRO A 25 -6.67 -0.59 -13.40
CA PRO A 25 -5.77 -0.11 -12.36
C PRO A 25 -5.53 -1.10 -11.20
N VAL A 26 -4.27 -1.21 -10.76
CA VAL A 26 -3.87 -2.08 -9.64
C VAL A 26 -3.61 -1.23 -8.41
N VAL A 27 -4.07 -1.67 -7.25
CA VAL A 27 -3.78 -1.06 -5.95
C VAL A 27 -3.05 -2.05 -5.04
N SER A 28 -2.28 -1.55 -4.08
CA SER A 28 -1.62 -2.37 -3.08
C SER A 28 -1.82 -1.83 -1.67
N ASP A 29 -1.88 -2.74 -0.69
CA ASP A 29 -1.93 -2.41 0.73
C ASP A 29 -0.54 -2.36 1.36
N TYR A 30 -0.50 -2.09 2.68
CA TYR A 30 0.76 -2.00 3.42
C TYR A 30 1.54 -3.32 3.49
N ARG A 31 0.92 -4.45 3.19
CA ARG A 31 1.53 -5.79 3.19
C ARG A 31 2.06 -6.17 1.80
N GLY A 32 2.01 -5.26 0.83
CA GLY A 32 2.50 -5.53 -0.52
C GLY A 32 1.60 -6.48 -1.31
N GLN A 33 0.36 -6.70 -0.87
CA GLN A 33 -0.61 -7.50 -1.64
C GLN A 33 -1.17 -6.66 -2.78
N LEU A 34 -1.44 -7.28 -3.92
CA LEU A 34 -1.94 -6.60 -5.12
C LEU A 34 -3.42 -6.92 -5.34
N PHE A 35 -4.18 -5.88 -5.67
CA PHE A 35 -5.62 -5.98 -5.90
C PHE A 35 -6.03 -5.24 -7.18
N ASN A 36 -7.01 -5.78 -7.90
CA ASN A 36 -7.72 -5.02 -8.91
C ASN A 36 -8.52 -3.91 -8.21
N LYS A 37 -8.40 -2.67 -8.69
CA LYS A 37 -9.08 -1.53 -8.08
C LYS A 37 -10.60 -1.72 -8.02
N ASP A 38 -11.18 -2.32 -9.06
CA ASP A 38 -12.62 -2.59 -9.12
C ASP A 38 -13.05 -3.60 -8.05
N ALA A 39 -12.33 -4.72 -7.93
CA ALA A 39 -12.57 -5.70 -6.88
C ALA A 39 -12.42 -5.09 -5.47
N PHE A 40 -11.44 -4.21 -5.27
CA PHE A 40 -11.26 -3.51 -4.01
C PHE A 40 -12.41 -2.56 -3.69
N LEU A 41 -12.93 -1.85 -4.69
CA LEU A 41 -14.09 -0.98 -4.54
C LEU A 41 -15.35 -1.77 -4.17
N GLU A 42 -15.58 -2.90 -4.85
CA GLU A 42 -16.68 -3.81 -4.52
C GLU A 42 -16.58 -4.35 -3.09
N PHE A 43 -15.38 -4.72 -2.65
CA PHE A 43 -15.12 -5.12 -1.27
C PHE A 43 -15.45 -4.02 -0.26
N LEU A 44 -15.10 -2.76 -0.54
CA LEU A 44 -15.44 -1.65 0.36
C LEU A 44 -16.95 -1.38 0.43
N LEU A 45 -17.71 -1.72 -0.61
CA LEU A 45 -19.17 -1.58 -0.64
C LEU A 45 -19.86 -2.71 0.13
N ASN A 46 -19.30 -3.92 0.11
CA ASN A 46 -19.87 -5.07 0.79
C ASN A 46 -19.31 -5.23 2.22
N LYS A 47 -20.08 -4.75 3.20
CA LYS A 47 -19.75 -4.78 4.63
C LYS A 47 -19.58 -6.19 5.23
N GLU A 48 -20.00 -7.24 4.53
CA GLU A 48 -19.80 -8.61 5.01
C GLU A 48 -18.33 -9.02 4.99
N TYR A 49 -17.55 -8.52 4.01
CA TYR A 49 -16.13 -8.85 3.91
C TYR A 49 -15.27 -8.18 4.98
N LEU A 50 -15.74 -7.09 5.59
CA LEU A 50 -15.08 -6.46 6.73
C LEU A 50 -15.06 -7.34 7.98
N LYS A 51 -15.82 -8.44 8.00
CA LYS A 51 -15.78 -9.45 9.07
C LYS A 51 -14.64 -10.45 8.91
N ASN A 52 -13.91 -10.42 7.78
CA ASN A 52 -12.75 -11.27 7.57
C ASN A 52 -11.53 -10.68 8.28
N ASP A 53 -11.04 -11.37 9.32
CA ASP A 53 -9.88 -10.93 10.11
C ASP A 53 -8.65 -10.62 9.26
N LYS A 54 -8.45 -11.33 8.14
CA LYS A 54 -7.29 -11.18 7.27
C LYS A 54 -7.26 -9.85 6.51
N LEU A 55 -8.41 -9.22 6.29
CA LEU A 55 -8.58 -7.99 5.49
C LEU A 55 -9.15 -6.84 6.33
N SER A 56 -9.18 -6.99 7.65
CA SER A 56 -9.76 -6.02 8.59
C SER A 56 -9.09 -4.64 8.55
N HIS A 57 -7.85 -4.55 8.07
CA HIS A 57 -7.12 -3.29 7.90
C HIS A 57 -7.61 -2.46 6.70
N LEU A 58 -8.34 -3.07 5.76
CA LEU A 58 -8.81 -2.43 4.54
C LEU A 58 -10.19 -1.80 4.77
N THR A 59 -10.20 -0.54 5.21
CA THR A 59 -11.47 0.16 5.56
C THR A 59 -11.81 1.29 4.60
N SER A 60 -10.85 1.73 3.80
CA SER A 60 -10.98 2.90 2.94
C SER A 60 -10.00 2.87 1.78
N LEU A 61 -10.26 3.70 0.76
CA LEU A 61 -9.33 3.97 -0.33
C LEU A 61 -8.00 4.62 0.12
N LYS A 62 -7.87 5.03 1.39
CA LYS A 62 -6.61 5.55 1.94
C LYS A 62 -5.71 4.44 2.46
N ASP A 63 -6.23 3.23 2.66
CA ASP A 63 -5.49 2.07 3.15
C ASP A 63 -4.71 1.37 2.01
N VAL A 64 -4.89 1.82 0.76
CA VAL A 64 -4.19 1.32 -0.42
C VAL A 64 -3.54 2.45 -1.22
N VAL A 65 -2.55 2.09 -2.04
CA VAL A 65 -1.88 2.97 -3.01
C VAL A 65 -2.11 2.42 -4.41
N GLU A 66 -2.50 3.28 -5.35
CA GLU A 66 -2.59 2.92 -6.76
C GLU A 66 -1.19 2.85 -7.39
N LEU A 67 -0.89 1.73 -8.03
CA LEU A 67 0.43 1.42 -8.53
C LEU A 67 0.56 1.73 -10.03
N LYS A 68 1.70 2.31 -10.40
CA LYS A 68 2.11 2.56 -11.79
C LYS A 68 2.81 1.34 -12.37
N ILE A 69 2.08 0.25 -12.49
CA ILE A 69 2.59 -1.00 -13.07
C ILE A 69 2.49 -0.95 -14.60
N LYS A 70 3.56 -1.37 -15.28
CA LYS A 70 3.56 -1.65 -16.72
C LYS A 70 3.45 -3.15 -16.92
N LEU A 71 2.21 -3.64 -16.89
CA LEU A 71 1.87 -5.03 -17.15
C LEU A 71 1.10 -5.11 -18.46
N ASP A 72 1.67 -5.80 -19.43
CA ASP A 72 1.01 -6.12 -20.70
C ASP A 72 0.90 -7.63 -20.86
N GLN A 73 -0.33 -8.14 -20.87
CA GLN A 73 -0.64 -9.57 -20.87
C GLN A 73 0.03 -10.34 -19.72
N ASN A 74 1.21 -10.92 -19.97
CA ASN A 74 2.02 -11.67 -19.01
C ASN A 74 3.42 -11.05 -18.84
N THR A 75 3.71 -9.94 -19.52
CA THR A 75 5.00 -9.27 -19.50
C THR A 75 4.96 -8.08 -18.54
N LEU A 76 5.71 -8.19 -17.45
CA LEU A 76 5.95 -7.13 -16.49
C LEU A 76 7.22 -6.36 -16.89
N LYS A 77 7.07 -5.06 -17.14
CA LYS A 77 8.20 -4.16 -17.43
C LYS A 77 8.61 -3.37 -16.20
N CYS A 78 9.88 -3.44 -15.85
CA CYS A 78 10.49 -2.58 -14.83
C CYS A 78 10.87 -1.23 -15.46
N GLU A 79 10.19 -0.15 -15.07
CA GLU A 79 10.45 1.19 -15.63
C GLU A 79 11.88 1.68 -15.32
N LEU A 80 12.46 1.27 -14.20
CA LEU A 80 13.80 1.72 -13.79
C LEU A 80 14.93 1.07 -14.61
N THR A 81 14.81 -0.22 -14.93
CA THR A 81 15.85 -0.97 -15.64
C THR A 81 15.51 -1.21 -17.10
N SER A 82 14.29 -0.88 -17.52
CA SER A 82 13.68 -1.27 -18.81
C SER A 82 13.65 -2.78 -19.08
N ALA A 83 13.93 -3.62 -18.06
CA ALA A 83 13.89 -5.07 -18.18
C ALA A 83 12.44 -5.58 -18.19
N GLU A 84 12.23 -6.65 -18.94
CA GLU A 84 10.93 -7.31 -19.09
C GLU A 84 10.98 -8.72 -18.48
N TYR A 85 9.90 -9.10 -17.80
CA TYR A 85 9.78 -10.36 -17.06
C TYR A 85 8.45 -11.02 -17.40
N ASP A 86 8.49 -12.31 -17.74
CA ASP A 86 7.28 -13.11 -17.84
C ASP A 86 6.80 -13.50 -16.43
N ILE A 87 5.60 -13.04 -16.06
CA ILE A 87 5.00 -13.28 -14.74
C ILE A 87 4.61 -14.75 -14.52
N THR A 88 4.54 -15.55 -15.58
CA THR A 88 4.28 -16.99 -15.51
C THR A 88 5.55 -17.80 -15.25
N SER A 89 6.72 -17.17 -15.39
CA SER A 89 8.01 -17.75 -15.04
C SER A 89 8.18 -17.81 -13.51
N ALA A 90 8.90 -18.83 -13.04
CA ALA A 90 9.26 -18.97 -11.62
C ALA A 90 10.33 -17.95 -11.16
N THR A 91 10.88 -17.14 -12.07
CA THR A 91 12.07 -16.31 -11.83
C THR A 91 11.81 -14.81 -11.82
N VAL A 92 10.56 -14.38 -11.58
CA VAL A 92 10.27 -12.94 -11.43
C VAL A 92 11.03 -12.39 -10.22
N PRO A 93 11.90 -11.37 -10.39
CA PRO A 93 12.65 -10.81 -9.27
C PRO A 93 11.72 -10.10 -8.28
N LYS A 94 12.20 -9.84 -7.07
CA LYS A 94 11.46 -9.02 -6.09
C LYS A 94 11.30 -7.59 -6.59
N PHE A 95 10.09 -7.06 -6.44
CA PHE A 95 9.73 -5.69 -6.75
C PHE A 95 9.35 -4.94 -5.47
N VAL A 96 9.49 -3.62 -5.53
CA VAL A 96 9.03 -2.69 -4.50
C VAL A 96 8.23 -1.57 -5.16
N TYR A 97 7.42 -0.88 -4.37
CA TYR A 97 6.84 0.40 -4.76
C TYR A 97 7.10 1.49 -3.72
N LEU A 98 7.02 2.75 -4.17
CA LEU A 98 7.16 3.92 -3.30
C LEU A 98 5.78 4.51 -3.01
N VAL A 99 5.40 4.54 -1.74
CA VAL A 99 4.06 4.96 -1.29
C VAL A 99 3.65 6.35 -1.81
N PRO A 100 4.50 7.39 -1.82
CA PRO A 100 4.08 8.72 -2.24
C PRO A 100 3.66 8.82 -3.71
N CYS A 101 4.15 7.94 -4.59
CA CYS A 101 3.96 8.07 -6.04
C CYS A 101 3.45 6.82 -6.76
N GLY A 102 3.43 5.66 -6.09
CA GLY A 102 3.00 4.39 -6.65
C GLY A 102 3.92 3.80 -7.71
N CYS A 103 5.10 4.38 -7.95
CA CYS A 103 6.07 3.83 -8.91
C CYS A 103 6.59 2.47 -8.44
N VAL A 104 6.54 1.47 -9.33
CA VAL A 104 6.99 0.10 -9.09
C VAL A 104 8.32 -0.15 -9.79
N MET A 105 9.28 -0.78 -9.10
CA MET A 105 10.61 -1.07 -9.64
C MET A 105 11.25 -2.28 -8.98
N SER A 106 12.31 -2.82 -9.59
CA SER A 106 13.08 -3.92 -9.00
C SER A 106 13.71 -3.50 -7.67
N LYS A 107 13.54 -4.34 -6.62
CA LYS A 107 14.16 -4.14 -5.31
C LYS A 107 15.69 -4.00 -5.43
N LYS A 108 16.30 -4.90 -6.20
CA LYS A 108 17.75 -4.91 -6.44
C LYS A 108 18.22 -3.60 -7.08
N ALA A 109 17.52 -3.12 -8.10
CA ALA A 109 17.89 -1.88 -8.79
C ALA A 109 17.77 -0.66 -7.86
N LEU A 110 16.71 -0.58 -7.04
CA LEU A 110 16.57 0.49 -6.07
C LEU A 110 17.70 0.47 -5.02
N LEU A 111 18.02 -0.70 -4.46
CA LEU A 111 19.08 -0.84 -3.45
C LEU A 111 20.45 -0.44 -4.00
N SER A 112 20.75 -0.77 -5.26
CA SER A 112 21.99 -0.34 -5.92
C SER A 112 22.12 1.19 -6.01
N LEU A 113 21.00 1.91 -6.10
CA LEU A 113 20.99 3.39 -6.08
C LEU A 113 21.06 3.96 -4.66
N LEU A 114 20.55 3.23 -3.67
CA LEU A 114 20.52 3.64 -2.26
C LEU A 114 21.81 3.34 -1.50
N SER A 115 22.80 2.67 -2.11
CA SER A 115 24.01 2.17 -1.43
C SER A 115 24.91 3.27 -0.84
N SER A 116 24.64 4.55 -1.10
CA SER A 116 25.30 5.70 -0.43
C SER A 116 24.57 6.17 0.84
N THR A 117 23.44 5.56 1.17
CA THR A 117 22.53 5.98 2.23
C THR A 117 22.58 4.95 3.36
N LYS A 118 22.99 5.36 4.57
CA LYS A 118 23.17 4.45 5.72
C LYS A 118 21.88 3.67 5.99
N VAL A 119 22.01 2.34 5.97
CA VAL A 119 20.93 1.40 6.32
C VAL A 119 20.58 1.60 7.79
N GLY A 120 19.32 1.96 8.08
CA GLY A 120 18.81 2.08 9.46
C GLY A 120 18.32 3.48 9.87
N GLU A 121 18.47 4.51 9.02
CA GLU A 121 18.05 5.88 9.34
C GLU A 121 16.95 6.42 8.39
N TYR A 122 16.12 7.31 8.92
CA TYR A 122 15.10 8.06 8.17
C TYR A 122 15.82 8.92 7.13
N THR A 123 15.86 8.43 5.89
CA THR A 123 16.58 9.10 4.81
C THR A 123 15.58 9.51 3.75
N LYS A 124 15.61 10.81 3.42
CA LYS A 124 14.82 11.36 2.32
C LYS A 124 15.58 11.12 1.02
N ALA A 125 14.88 10.58 0.03
CA ALA A 125 15.40 10.35 -1.31
C ALA A 125 14.36 10.78 -2.34
N ARG A 126 14.74 10.77 -3.62
CA ARG A 126 13.84 11.07 -4.74
C ARG A 126 13.66 9.83 -5.60
N CYS A 127 12.41 9.55 -5.97
CA CYS A 127 12.05 8.42 -6.79
C CYS A 127 12.84 8.47 -8.11
N PRO A 128 13.58 7.42 -8.50
CA PRO A 128 14.38 7.46 -9.72
C PRO A 128 13.55 7.42 -11.02
N ILE A 129 12.24 7.14 -10.92
CA ILE A 129 11.32 7.10 -12.08
C ILE A 129 10.61 8.45 -12.28
N CYS A 130 10.14 9.10 -11.21
CA CYS A 130 9.29 10.29 -11.31
C CYS A 130 9.73 11.47 -10.43
N ASN A 131 10.89 11.37 -9.78
CA ASN A 131 11.50 12.39 -8.93
C ASN A 131 10.68 12.82 -7.69
N THR A 132 9.56 12.14 -7.38
CA THR A 132 8.79 12.38 -6.15
C THR A 132 9.63 12.07 -4.91
N GLU A 133 9.64 12.97 -3.93
CA GLU A 133 10.32 12.76 -2.65
C GLU A 133 9.63 11.66 -1.84
N TYR A 134 10.43 10.80 -1.22
CA TYR A 134 9.97 9.73 -0.36
C TYR A 134 10.95 9.50 0.79
N CYS A 135 10.47 8.89 1.87
CA CYS A 135 11.33 8.37 2.92
C CYS A 135 11.67 6.91 2.67
N SER A 136 12.88 6.47 3.03
CA SER A 136 13.28 5.06 3.07
C SER A 136 12.24 4.12 3.70
N ARG A 137 11.52 4.56 4.75
CA ARG A 137 10.45 3.78 5.39
C ARG A 137 9.22 3.59 4.51
N ASP A 138 9.06 4.37 3.45
CA ASP A 138 7.91 4.39 2.53
C ASP A 138 8.16 3.58 1.25
N VAL A 139 9.15 2.69 1.29
CA VAL A 139 9.39 1.61 0.32
C VAL A 139 8.63 0.38 0.80
N ILE A 140 7.87 -0.26 -0.08
CA ILE A 140 7.07 -1.44 0.24
C ILE A 140 7.44 -2.57 -0.70
N GLU A 141 7.89 -3.69 -0.14
CA GLU A 141 8.09 -4.95 -0.83
C GLU A 141 6.76 -5.54 -1.30
N ILE A 142 6.71 -5.92 -2.59
CA ILE A 142 5.58 -6.67 -3.15
C ILE A 142 5.84 -8.15 -2.88
N ASP A 143 4.82 -8.85 -2.39
CA ASP A 143 4.90 -10.25 -1.98
C ASP A 143 6.05 -10.49 -0.98
N PRO A 144 6.00 -9.85 0.21
CA PRO A 144 7.08 -9.90 1.17
C PRO A 144 7.26 -11.31 1.76
N ASP A 145 8.50 -11.67 2.11
CA ASP A 145 8.78 -12.78 3.02
C ASP A 145 8.41 -12.44 4.48
N GLU A 146 8.64 -13.38 5.41
CA GLU A 146 8.25 -13.18 6.81
C GLU A 146 9.00 -12.03 7.49
N GLU A 147 10.27 -11.81 7.15
CA GLU A 147 11.08 -10.74 7.73
C GLU A 147 10.66 -9.37 7.18
N GLU A 148 10.48 -9.30 5.85
CA GLU A 148 9.96 -8.13 5.15
C GLU A 148 8.56 -7.77 5.67
N LEU A 149 7.67 -8.76 5.84
CA LEU A 149 6.33 -8.53 6.35
C LEU A 149 6.35 -7.98 7.78
N PHE A 150 7.21 -8.51 8.65
CA PHE A 150 7.39 -8.00 10.00
C PHE A 150 7.85 -6.52 10.00
N ALA A 151 8.75 -6.14 9.10
CA ALA A 151 9.17 -4.75 8.94
C ALA A 151 8.02 -3.85 8.46
N LEU A 152 7.20 -4.32 7.52
CA LEU A 152 6.02 -3.60 7.02
C LEU A 152 4.94 -3.43 8.10
N GLU A 153 4.76 -4.42 8.97
CA GLU A 153 3.86 -4.30 10.14
C GLU A 153 4.34 -3.25 11.14
N ARG A 154 5.65 -3.22 11.43
CA ARG A 154 6.25 -2.19 12.29
C ARG A 154 6.03 -0.79 11.70
N ARG A 155 6.27 -0.64 10.38
CA ARG A 155 5.98 0.60 9.66
C ARG A 155 4.53 1.03 9.83
N MET A 156 3.57 0.11 9.62
CA MET A 156 2.16 0.44 9.73
C MET A 156 1.79 0.90 11.14
N LYS A 157 2.27 0.21 12.19
CA LYS A 157 2.07 0.64 13.59
C LYS A 157 2.58 2.06 13.84
N THR A 158 3.76 2.42 13.32
CA THR A 158 4.28 3.80 13.39
C THR A 158 3.34 4.80 12.72
N LEU A 159 2.88 4.52 11.49
CA LEU A 159 1.92 5.39 10.81
C LEU A 159 0.61 5.55 11.58
N GLU A 160 0.12 4.50 12.22
CA GLU A 160 -1.10 4.59 13.03
C GLU A 160 -0.92 5.53 14.22
N THR A 161 0.23 5.49 14.90
CA THR A 161 0.55 6.43 15.99
C THR A 161 0.70 7.87 15.50
N GLU A 162 1.16 8.05 14.26
CA GLU A 162 1.24 9.35 13.58
C GLU A 162 -0.13 9.80 13.03
N GLY A 163 -1.17 8.97 13.14
CA GLY A 163 -2.50 9.27 12.62
C GLY A 163 -2.58 9.26 11.10
N LEU A 164 -1.77 8.42 10.45
CA LEU A 164 -1.71 8.26 8.99
C LEU A 164 -2.25 6.89 8.57
N HIS A 165 -2.84 6.85 7.38
CA HIS A 165 -3.13 5.62 6.67
C HIS A 165 -1.89 5.16 5.89
N HIS A 166 -1.94 3.94 5.33
CA HIS A 166 -0.87 3.40 4.50
C HIS A 166 -0.43 4.37 3.39
N SER A 167 -1.39 5.02 2.70
CA SER A 167 -1.15 6.03 1.65
C SER A 167 -0.58 7.38 2.13
N LEU A 168 -0.13 7.47 3.38
CA LEU A 168 0.36 8.70 4.04
C LEU A 168 -0.70 9.80 4.18
N LYS A 169 -1.97 9.49 3.92
CA LYS A 169 -3.09 10.40 4.12
C LYS A 169 -3.51 10.40 5.59
N ALA A 170 -3.88 11.56 6.12
CA ALA A 170 -4.36 11.68 7.50
C ALA A 170 -5.62 10.85 7.76
N ARG A 171 -5.62 10.14 8.89
CA ARG A 171 -6.79 9.54 9.54
C ARG A 171 -7.60 10.65 10.18
N LYS A 172 -8.92 10.63 9.99
CA LYS A 172 -9.79 11.52 10.75
C LYS A 172 -9.70 11.10 12.22
N LYS A 173 -9.27 12.00 13.12
CA LYS A 173 -9.50 11.82 14.55
C LYS A 173 -11.00 11.61 14.73
N ARG A 174 -11.41 10.46 15.27
CA ARG A 174 -12.80 10.30 15.71
C ARG A 174 -13.04 11.42 16.73
N LYS A 175 -13.92 12.39 16.40
CA LYS A 175 -14.53 13.24 17.43
C LYS A 175 -15.19 12.25 18.37
N SER A 176 -14.66 12.10 19.58
CA SER A 176 -15.42 11.47 20.65
C SER A 176 -16.73 12.24 20.74
N VAL A 177 -17.84 11.57 20.46
CA VAL A 177 -19.16 12.08 20.77
C VAL A 177 -19.27 11.93 22.29
N SER A 178 -18.71 12.89 23.04
CA SER A 178 -19.17 13.14 24.40
C SER A 178 -20.54 13.79 24.25
N GLY A 179 -21.58 12.96 24.35
CA GLY A 179 -22.93 13.45 24.46
C GLY A 179 -23.07 14.23 25.76
N GLU A 180 -23.39 15.51 25.67
CA GLU A 180 -24.20 16.16 26.68
C GLU A 180 -25.10 17.20 26.01
N LYS A 181 -26.39 16.85 25.96
CA LYS A 181 -27.47 17.79 25.70
C LYS A 181 -27.57 18.71 26.91
N SER A 182 -27.32 20.00 26.73
CA SER A 182 -27.82 21.04 27.62
C SER A 182 -28.29 22.22 26.79
N ALA A 183 -29.61 22.28 26.60
CA ALA A 183 -30.30 23.46 26.13
C ALA A 183 -30.18 24.58 27.19
N LYS A 184 -29.68 25.75 26.81
CA LYS A 184 -30.22 27.00 27.35
C LYS A 184 -30.05 28.17 26.39
N ARG A 185 -31.20 28.78 26.15
CA ARG A 185 -31.51 29.91 25.28
C ARG A 185 -31.55 31.17 26.14
N SER A 186 -30.78 32.21 25.78
CA SER A 186 -31.02 33.64 26.08
C SER A 186 -29.85 34.46 25.49
N LYS A 187 -30.06 35.32 24.48
CA LYS A 187 -30.23 36.79 24.59
C LYS A 187 -29.28 37.38 25.67
N ASN A 188 -28.42 38.37 25.45
CA ASN A 188 -28.62 39.63 24.72
C ASN A 188 -27.29 40.43 24.67
N LYS A 189 -27.15 41.29 23.65
CA LYS A 189 -26.59 42.68 23.66
C LYS A 189 -25.13 42.99 24.07
N SER A 190 -24.44 43.71 23.14
CA SER A 190 -23.57 44.92 23.29
C SER A 190 -22.56 44.98 24.45
N SER A 191 -21.32 45.43 24.31
CA SER A 191 -20.82 46.66 23.65
C SER A 191 -19.29 46.69 23.63
N LYS A 192 -18.77 47.52 22.72
CA LYS A 192 -17.42 48.07 22.58
C LYS A 192 -16.75 48.55 23.89
N PRO A 193 -15.43 48.77 23.84
CA PRO A 193 -14.93 50.14 23.77
C PRO A 193 -14.39 50.54 22.38
#